data_AF-A0A958NWY9-F1
#
_entry.id   AF-A0A958NWY9-F1
#
_cell.length_a   1.000
_cell.length_b   1.000
_cell.length_c   1.000
_cell.angle_alpha   90.00
_cell.angle_beta   90.00
_cell.angle_gamma   90.00
#
_symmetry.space_group_name_H-M   'P 1'
#
loop_
_entity.id
_entity.type
_entity.pdbx_description
1 polymer ?
#
loop_
_entity_poly.entity_id
_entity_poly.type
_entity_poly.pdbx_seq_one_letter_code
_entity_poly.pdbx_strand_id
1 'polypeptide(L)' 'MNVRLVGGSRGIFDVKADGKLVFSKFKTGRFPQAGEIRELLS' A
#
# COMPACT_ATOMS: atom_id res chain seq x y z
N MET A 1 13.66 5.23 -9.17
CA MET A 1 12.58 4.92 -8.20
C MET A 1 11.82 6.19 -7.88
N ASN A 2 10.51 6.23 -8.11
CA ASN A 2 9.65 7.37 -7.75
C ASN A 2 8.56 6.88 -6.81
N VAL A 3 8.40 7.54 -5.67
CA VAL A 3 7.32 7.27 -4.72
C VAL A 3 6.45 8.51 -4.69
N ARG A 4 5.13 8.31 -4.72
CA ARG A 4 4.15 9.39 -4.61
C ARG A 4 3.17 9.08 -3.50
N LEU A 5 2.96 10.07 -2.63
CA LEU A 5 1.90 10.05 -1.65
C LEU A 5 0.67 10.66 -2.29
N VAL A 6 -0.40 9.88 -2.40
CA VAL A 6 -1.69 10.34 -2.93
C VAL A 6 -2.62 10.51 -1.75
N GLY A 7 -3.06 11.75 -1.52
CA GLY A 7 -4.03 12.06 -0.48
C GLY A 7 -5.33 11.30 -0.72
N GLY A 8 -5.74 10.49 0.25
CA GLY A 8 -6.97 9.72 0.23
C GLY A 8 -8.02 10.25 1.21
N SER A 9 -9.16 9.57 1.28
CA SER A 9 -10.23 9.88 2.23
C SER A 9 -10.76 8.60 2.88
N ARG A 10 -11.58 8.72 3.93
CA ARG A 10 -12.25 7.59 4.63
C ARG A 10 -11.29 6.57 5.27
N GLY A 11 -10.08 7.00 5.64
CA GLY A 11 -9.11 6.15 6.35
C GLY A 11 -8.52 5.00 5.52
N ILE A 12 -8.65 5.08 4.19
CA ILE A 12 -8.08 4.12 3.24
C ILE A 12 -6.56 4.26 3.20
N PHE A 13 -5.88 3.12 3.18
CA PHE A 13 -4.46 3.02 2.92
C PHE A 13 -4.23 1.89 1.93
N ASP A 14 -3.94 2.25 0.68
CA ASP A 14 -3.67 1.33 -0.41
C ASP A 14 -2.28 1.59 -0.97
N VAL A 15 -1.50 0.53 -1.15
CA VAL A 15 -0.19 0.60 -1.81
C VAL A 15 -0.33 -0.03 -3.18
N LYS A 16 0.11 0.71 -4.20
CA LYS A 16 0.14 0.25 -5.58
C LYS A 16 1.55 0.32 -6.13
N ALA A 17 1.95 -0.72 -6.86
CA ALA A 17 3.19 -0.79 -7.61
C ALA A 17 2.87 -1.03 -9.07
N ASP A 18 3.39 -0.18 -9.95
CA ASP A 18 3.13 -0.24 -11.40
C ASP A 18 1.63 -0.34 -11.75
N GLY A 19 0.82 0.41 -11.00
CA GLY A 19 -0.64 0.43 -11.14
C GLY A 19 -1.38 -0.75 -10.50
N LYS A 20 -0.68 -1.80 -10.04
CA LYS A 20 -1.26 -2.97 -9.39
C LYS A 20 -1.37 -2.77 -7.88
N LEU A 21 -2.52 -3.11 -7.30
CA LEU A 21 -2.72 -3.09 -5.85
C LEU A 21 -1.92 -4.21 -5.20
N VAL A 22 -0.90 -3.86 -4.41
CA VAL A 22 -0.06 -4.82 -3.68
C VAL A 22 -0.49 -4.95 -2.22
N PHE A 23 -1.05 -3.89 -1.63
CA PHE A 23 -1.56 -3.93 -0.26
C PHE A 23 -2.78 -3.02 -0.11
N SER A 24 -3.74 -3.44 0.73
CA SER A 24 -4.87 -2.59 1.14
C SER A 24 -5.20 -2.82 2.61
N LYS A 25 -5.13 -1.75 3.40
CA LYS A 25 -5.59 -1.75 4.79
C LYS A 25 -7.07 -2.08 4.90
N PHE A 26 -7.88 -1.62 3.94
CA PHE A 26 -9.32 -1.87 3.96
C PHE A 26 -9.63 -3.37 3.84
N LYS A 27 -8.86 -4.10 3.04
CA LYS A 27 -9.00 -5.56 2.89
C LYS A 27 -8.38 -6.36 4.05
N THR A 28 -7.24 -5.90 4.57
CA THR A 28 -6.49 -6.63 5.60
C THR A 28 -6.89 -6.28 7.02
N GLY A 29 -7.63 -5.19 7.22
CA GLY A 29 -8.02 -4.68 8.54
C GLY A 29 -6.88 -4.08 9.36
N ARG A 30 -5.66 -3.97 8.80
CA ARG A 30 -4.48 -3.50 9.52
C ARG A 30 -3.54 -2.68 8.63
N PHE A 31 -2.61 -1.97 9.24
CA PHE A 31 -1.49 -1.39 8.53
C PHE A 31 -0.45 -2.49 8.19
N PRO A 32 0.37 -2.27 7.15
CA PRO A 32 1.45 -3.19 6.84
C PRO A 32 2.51 -3.16 7.95
N GLN A 33 3.16 -4.29 8.18
CA GLN A 33 4.31 -4.37 9.05
C GLN A 33 5.54 -3.75 8.36
N ALA A 34 6.54 -3.38 9.15
CA ALA A 34 7.79 -2.87 8.63
C ALA A 34 8.45 -3.92 7.72
N GLY A 35 8.75 -3.56 6.47
CA GLY A 35 9.35 -4.47 5.49
C GLY A 35 8.35 -5.28 4.64
N GLU A 36 7.11 -5.49 5.10
CA GLU A 36 6.09 -6.30 4.39
C GLU A 36 5.85 -5.81 2.95
N ILE A 37 5.76 -4.50 2.74
CA ILE A 37 5.59 -3.93 1.40
C ILE A 37 6.78 -4.26 0.49
N ARG A 38 8.01 -4.30 1.00
CA ARG A 38 9.19 -4.63 0.19
C ARG A 38 9.18 -6.09 -0.26
N GLU A 39 8.66 -6.99 0.57
CA GLU A 39 8.53 -8.42 0.22
C GLU A 39 7.46 -8.65 -0.86
N LEU A 40 6.44 -7.78 -0.92
CA LEU A 40 5.38 -7.83 -1.93
C LEU A 40 5.79 -7.21 -3.28
N LEU A 41 6.93 -6.54 -3.34
CA LEU A 41 7.49 -5.95 -4.56
C LEU A 41 8.52 -6.94 -5.13
N SER A 42 8.06 -7.82 -6.03
CA SER A 42 8.93 -8.74 -6.80
C SER A 42 9.78 -8.01 -7.83
#